data_AF-A0A815CIB4-F1
#
_entry.id   AF-A0A815CIB4-F1
#
_cell.length_a   1.000
_cell.length_b   1.000
_cell.length_c   1.000
_cell.angle_alpha   90.00
_cell.angle_beta   90.00
_cell.angle_gamma   90.00
#
_symmetry.space_group_name_H-M   'P 1'
#
loop_
_entity.id
_entity.type
_entity.pdbx_description
1 polymer ?
#
loop_
_entity_poly.entity_id
_entity_poly.type
_entity_poly.pdbx_seq_one_letter_code
_entity_poly.pdbx_strand_id
1 'polypeptide(L)'
;MPTIFTVIAVLLLTFDSLHGQDVILEKSPVENIKLPPGPMGLTFGKANHLSTFGIDRVGCSALPGSSGPTCNPYTGDTLCSLLRPVLCVKVDNSPRPPYLVLGTGAAMPAYFYAGWNRGHIATTLPVQGFQFANRAAVNAFCTMYFGSGWVVATFHDGKYIAGMNGTTYSASSWALNAALIQTGGWNYYSYGDVRNDTRFWIHIQGQPANCWNP
;
A
#
# COMPACT_ATOMS: atom_id res chain seq x y z
N MET A 1 -22.15 41.80 -43.95
CA MET A 1 -22.02 40.42 -43.41
C MET A 1 -20.93 40.44 -42.32
N PRO A 2 -20.89 39.46 -41.38
CA PRO A 2 -20.62 39.69 -39.95
C PRO A 2 -19.11 39.74 -39.58
N THR A 3 -18.64 39.95 -38.33
CA THR A 3 -19.20 39.79 -36.95
C THR A 3 -18.77 40.97 -36.03
N ILE A 4 -19.47 41.45 -34.98
CA ILE A 4 -19.73 40.92 -33.60
C ILE A 4 -18.54 40.14 -32.96
N PHE A 5 -18.21 40.14 -31.66
CA PHE A 5 -18.74 40.64 -30.35
C PHE A 5 -17.50 41.11 -29.49
N THR A 6 -17.51 41.70 -28.28
CA THR A 6 -18.49 42.19 -27.27
C THR A 6 -17.77 43.20 -26.32
N VAL A 7 -18.48 43.98 -25.48
CA VAL A 7 -17.89 44.88 -24.44
C VAL A 7 -18.03 44.30 -23.03
N ILE A 8 -17.00 44.46 -22.19
CA ILE A 8 -17.02 44.06 -20.77
C ILE A 8 -17.72 45.14 -19.92
N ALA A 9 -18.72 44.75 -19.12
CA ALA A 9 -19.34 45.59 -18.12
C ALA A 9 -19.01 45.08 -16.70
N VAL A 10 -18.42 45.94 -15.86
CA VAL A 10 -18.14 45.63 -14.45
C VAL A 10 -19.33 46.08 -13.61
N LEU A 11 -19.98 45.15 -12.94
CA LEU A 11 -21.10 45.44 -12.03
C LEU A 11 -20.57 45.55 -10.59
N LEU A 12 -20.60 46.76 -10.03
CA LEU A 12 -20.48 46.92 -8.57
C LEU A 12 -21.77 46.47 -7.90
N LEU A 13 -21.65 45.81 -6.74
CA LEU A 13 -22.75 45.62 -5.80
C LEU A 13 -22.37 46.27 -4.47
N THR A 14 -23.27 47.12 -3.97
CA THR A 14 -23.14 47.83 -2.71
C THR A 14 -23.69 47.00 -1.55
N PHE A 15 -22.98 46.97 -0.44
CA PHE A 15 -23.57 46.56 0.84
C PHE A 15 -24.47 47.68 1.34
N ASP A 16 -25.76 47.39 1.62
CA ASP A 16 -26.24 47.56 2.99
C ASP A 16 -27.64 46.94 3.26
N SER A 17 -27.88 46.73 4.56
CA SER A 17 -29.18 46.72 5.24
C SER A 17 -30.07 45.45 5.33
N LEU A 18 -30.45 45.19 6.60
CA LEU A 18 -31.63 44.48 7.14
C LEU A 18 -31.62 42.94 7.31
N HIS A 19 -31.43 42.55 8.59
CA HIS A 19 -32.22 41.56 9.35
C HIS A 19 -32.26 40.08 8.91
N GLY A 20 -31.37 39.30 9.50
CA GLY A 20 -31.80 38.25 10.44
C GLY A 20 -32.50 37.01 9.87
N GLN A 21 -31.71 36.05 9.40
CA GLN A 21 -31.90 34.65 9.77
C GLN A 21 -30.57 34.08 10.24
N ASP A 22 -30.61 33.21 11.25
CA ASP A 22 -29.43 32.45 11.66
C ASP A 22 -28.98 31.55 10.51
N VAL A 23 -27.73 31.72 10.06
CA VAL A 23 -27.08 30.73 9.18
C VAL A 23 -26.73 29.53 10.06
N ILE A 24 -27.74 28.72 10.35
CA ILE A 24 -27.56 27.36 10.83
C ILE A 24 -26.75 26.67 9.73
N LEU A 25 -25.46 26.44 10.02
CA LEU A 25 -24.66 25.48 9.27
C LEU A 25 -25.25 24.10 9.57
N GLU A 26 -26.30 23.73 8.82
CA GLU A 26 -26.84 22.39 8.85
C GLU A 26 -25.70 21.44 8.49
N LYS A 27 -25.20 20.79 9.54
CA LYS A 27 -24.17 19.77 9.48
C LYS A 27 -24.75 18.63 8.65
N SER A 28 -24.49 18.68 7.34
CA SER A 28 -25.00 17.70 6.38
C SER A 28 -24.76 16.31 6.95
N PRO A 29 -25.78 15.42 6.96
CA PRO A 29 -25.57 14.07 7.42
C PRO A 29 -24.37 13.49 6.70
N VAL A 30 -23.43 12.90 7.43
CA VAL A 30 -22.45 12.00 6.81
C VAL A 30 -23.22 10.73 6.47
N GLU A 31 -24.03 10.83 5.42
CA GLU A 31 -24.69 9.70 4.81
C GLU A 31 -23.59 8.71 4.44
N ASN A 32 -23.76 7.45 4.84
CA ASN A 32 -22.75 6.43 4.63
C ASN A 32 -22.69 6.14 3.12
N ILE A 33 -21.81 6.85 2.40
CA ILE A 33 -21.60 6.72 0.96
C ILE A 33 -21.17 5.29 0.67
N LYS A 34 -22.16 4.43 0.44
CA LYS A 34 -21.99 3.05 0.01
C LYS A 34 -21.52 3.10 -1.43
N LEU A 35 -20.20 3.14 -1.60
CA LEU A 35 -19.55 3.10 -2.89
C LEU A 35 -20.15 1.96 -3.74
N PRO A 36 -20.41 2.20 -5.03
CA PRO A 36 -21.04 1.19 -5.89
C PRO A 36 -20.18 -0.07 -5.95
N PRO A 37 -20.79 -1.26 -6.11
CA PRO A 37 -20.05 -2.50 -6.35
C PRO A 37 -19.10 -2.36 -7.53
N GLY A 38 -17.87 -2.85 -7.39
CA GLY A 38 -16.84 -2.77 -8.40
C GLY A 38 -15.69 -3.73 -8.12
N PRO A 39 -14.67 -3.79 -8.99
CA PRO A 39 -13.50 -4.65 -8.80
C PRO A 39 -12.75 -4.30 -7.51
N MET A 40 -12.22 -5.34 -6.87
CA MET A 40 -11.58 -5.29 -5.56
C MET A 40 -10.12 -5.71 -5.67
N GLY A 41 -9.22 -4.85 -5.22
CA GLY A 41 -7.79 -5.13 -5.17
C GLY A 41 -7.32 -5.56 -3.80
N LEU A 42 -6.24 -6.33 -3.78
CA LEU A 42 -5.49 -6.69 -2.59
C LEU A 42 -4.71 -5.50 -2.04
N THR A 43 -4.77 -5.26 -0.73
CA THR A 43 -3.94 -4.23 -0.09
C THR A 43 -3.22 -4.68 1.18
N PHE A 44 -2.00 -4.19 1.32
CA PHE A 44 -1.23 -4.26 2.57
C PHE A 44 -1.31 -2.94 3.34
N GLY A 45 -1.02 -2.98 4.64
CA GLY A 45 -0.69 -1.80 5.44
C GLY A 45 0.68 -1.95 6.10
N LYS A 46 1.08 -0.97 6.90
CA LYS A 46 2.24 -1.03 7.81
C LYS A 46 1.78 -1.49 9.19
N ALA A 47 2.26 -2.64 9.66
CA ALA A 47 1.91 -3.20 10.96
C ALA A 47 2.74 -2.57 12.10
N ASN A 48 4.04 -2.41 11.88
CA ASN A 48 4.96 -1.77 12.83
C ASN A 48 6.25 -1.31 12.12
N HIS A 49 6.84 -0.22 12.63
CA HIS A 49 8.21 0.18 12.33
C HIS A 49 9.15 -0.37 13.41
N LEU A 50 10.39 -0.71 13.05
CA LEU A 50 11.46 -1.06 13.97
C LEU A 50 12.66 -0.13 13.71
N SER A 51 12.62 1.06 14.32
CA SER A 51 13.59 2.15 14.11
C SER A 51 15.04 1.74 14.38
N THR A 52 15.28 0.85 15.34
CA THR A 52 16.60 0.25 15.64
C THR A 52 17.27 -0.40 14.41
N PHE A 53 16.48 -0.82 13.41
CA PHE A 53 16.97 -1.45 12.18
C PHE A 53 16.57 -0.68 10.91
N GLY A 54 15.76 0.38 11.00
CA GLY A 54 15.20 1.07 9.83
C GLY A 54 14.33 0.17 8.94
N ILE A 55 13.61 -0.79 9.53
CA ILE A 55 12.75 -1.73 8.81
C ILE A 55 11.28 -1.60 9.19
N ASP A 56 10.42 -1.84 8.22
CA ASP A 56 8.98 -1.93 8.39
C ASP A 56 8.49 -3.35 8.21
N ARG A 57 7.52 -3.74 9.05
CA ARG A 57 6.64 -4.88 8.76
C ARG A 57 5.44 -4.38 7.96
N VAL A 58 5.31 -4.84 6.73
CA VAL A 58 4.14 -4.59 5.88
C VAL A 58 3.39 -5.89 5.61
N GLY A 59 2.07 -5.83 5.47
CA GLY A 59 1.29 -7.05 5.28
C GLY A 59 -0.23 -6.92 5.35
N CYS A 60 -0.85 -8.09 5.26
CA CYS A 60 -2.27 -8.35 5.18
C CYS A 60 -3.02 -8.04 6.48
N SER A 61 -2.37 -8.33 7.60
CA SER A 61 -2.87 -8.16 8.97
C SER A 61 -2.63 -6.75 9.52
N ALA A 62 -1.97 -5.88 8.74
CA ALA A 62 -1.76 -4.49 9.10
C ALA A 62 -3.03 -3.67 8.84
N LEU A 63 -3.57 -3.06 9.90
CA LEU A 63 -4.66 -2.11 9.79
C LEU A 63 -4.08 -0.68 9.66
N PRO A 64 -4.57 0.18 8.74
CA PRO A 64 -4.57 1.62 9.04
C PRO A 64 -5.39 1.84 10.31
N GLY A 65 -5.06 2.86 11.09
CA GLY A 65 -5.46 3.03 12.50
C GLY A 65 -6.87 2.54 12.87
N SER A 66 -6.92 1.39 13.57
CA SER A 66 -8.11 0.76 14.20
C SER A 66 -9.34 0.48 13.31
N SER A 67 -9.68 -0.81 13.21
CA SER A 67 -10.83 -1.41 12.52
C SER A 67 -10.78 -1.44 10.98
N GLY A 68 -11.05 -2.64 10.45
CA GLY A 68 -11.03 -2.98 9.03
C GLY A 68 -10.77 -4.48 8.87
N PRO A 69 -11.25 -5.13 7.79
CA PRO A 69 -10.99 -6.55 7.57
C PRO A 69 -9.49 -6.82 7.35
N THR A 70 -9.06 -8.05 7.61
CA THR A 70 -7.81 -8.58 7.06
C THR A 70 -7.85 -8.49 5.53
N CYS A 71 -6.70 -8.28 4.88
CA CYS A 71 -6.65 -8.31 3.42
C CYS A 71 -7.17 -9.65 2.86
N ASN A 72 -7.58 -9.67 1.59
CA ASN A 72 -8.10 -10.89 0.97
C ASN A 72 -7.34 -11.21 -0.34
N PRO A 73 -6.36 -12.13 -0.30
CA PRO A 73 -5.56 -12.48 -1.48
C PRO A 73 -6.34 -13.19 -2.59
N TYR A 74 -7.55 -13.68 -2.31
CA TYR A 74 -8.35 -14.46 -3.27
C TYR A 74 -9.34 -13.61 -4.08
N THR A 75 -9.92 -12.56 -3.47
CA THR A 75 -10.94 -11.71 -4.13
C THR A 75 -10.74 -10.20 -3.94
N GLY A 76 -9.66 -9.77 -3.29
CA GLY A 76 -9.40 -8.37 -2.96
C GLY A 76 -10.21 -7.86 -1.76
N ASP A 77 -9.75 -6.76 -1.18
CA ASP A 77 -10.25 -6.17 0.07
C ASP A 77 -10.59 -4.67 -0.04
N THR A 78 -10.08 -3.99 -1.07
CA THR A 78 -10.27 -2.54 -1.25
C THR A 78 -10.77 -2.25 -2.67
N LEU A 79 -11.85 -1.49 -2.81
CA LEU A 79 -12.42 -1.08 -4.11
C LEU A 79 -11.37 -0.35 -4.95
N CYS A 80 -11.16 -0.78 -6.19
CA CYS A 80 -10.12 -0.26 -7.08
C CYS A 80 -10.29 1.21 -7.50
N SER A 81 -11.46 1.81 -7.22
CA SER A 81 -11.75 3.23 -7.37
C SER A 81 -11.20 4.11 -6.24
N LEU A 82 -10.76 3.53 -5.13
CA LEU A 82 -10.18 4.27 -4.01
C LEU A 82 -8.74 4.72 -4.32
N LEU A 83 -8.39 5.93 -3.86
CA LEU A 83 -7.01 6.41 -3.87
C LEU A 83 -6.20 5.71 -2.77
N ARG A 84 -5.18 4.95 -3.15
CA ARG A 84 -4.19 4.31 -2.26
C ARG A 84 -2.79 4.42 -2.87
N PRO A 85 -1.71 4.61 -2.09
CA PRO A 85 -0.36 4.49 -2.61
C PRO A 85 -0.12 3.12 -3.25
N VAL A 86 0.75 3.05 -4.25
CA VAL A 86 1.36 1.78 -4.64
C VAL A 86 2.52 1.51 -3.68
N LEU A 87 2.57 0.30 -3.12
CA LEU A 87 3.77 -0.16 -2.41
C LEU A 87 4.77 -0.66 -3.45
N CYS A 88 5.88 0.04 -3.58
CA CYS A 88 6.97 -0.30 -4.47
C CYS A 88 8.10 -0.98 -3.69
N VAL A 89 8.80 -1.90 -4.34
CA VAL A 89 9.89 -2.70 -3.77
C VAL A 89 11.11 -2.67 -4.67
N LYS A 90 12.29 -2.69 -4.07
CA LYS A 90 13.57 -2.95 -4.76
C LYS A 90 14.33 -4.03 -4.01
N VAL A 91 14.44 -5.20 -4.63
CA VAL A 91 15.21 -6.34 -4.10
C VAL A 91 16.65 -6.24 -4.60
N ASP A 92 17.57 -5.90 -3.70
CA ASP A 92 19.00 -5.72 -3.98
C ASP A 92 19.88 -6.78 -3.28
N ASN A 93 19.26 -7.74 -2.58
CA ASN A 93 19.87 -8.78 -1.76
C ASN A 93 20.36 -8.31 -0.38
N SER A 94 19.93 -7.14 0.09
CA SER A 94 20.30 -6.60 1.41
C SER A 94 20.17 -7.62 2.56
N PRO A 95 21.16 -7.66 3.48
CA PRO A 95 21.23 -8.67 4.55
C PRO A 95 20.05 -8.52 5.52
N ARG A 96 19.63 -9.64 6.11
CA ARG A 96 18.52 -9.67 7.07
C ARG A 96 18.95 -9.10 8.44
N PRO A 97 18.32 -8.05 8.98
CA PRO A 97 18.61 -7.58 10.34
C PRO A 97 18.24 -8.63 11.41
N PRO A 98 18.83 -8.58 12.62
CA PRO A 98 18.56 -9.52 13.71
C PRO A 98 17.20 -9.26 14.41
N TYR A 99 16.13 -9.04 13.64
CA TYR A 99 14.79 -8.77 14.16
C TYR A 99 14.12 -10.05 14.69
N LEU A 100 13.32 -9.91 15.75
CA LEU A 100 12.48 -11.01 16.25
C LEU A 100 11.33 -11.29 15.29
N VAL A 101 11.13 -12.57 14.94
CA VAL A 101 10.03 -13.00 14.07
C VAL A 101 8.74 -13.02 14.88
N LEU A 102 7.97 -11.93 14.81
CA LEU A 102 6.76 -11.71 15.59
C LEU A 102 5.49 -12.30 14.94
N GLY A 103 4.75 -13.09 15.70
CA GLY A 103 3.45 -13.66 15.33
C GLY A 103 3.32 -15.10 15.81
N THR A 104 2.09 -15.59 15.93
CA THR A 104 1.84 -17.03 16.14
C THR A 104 2.03 -17.79 14.83
N GLY A 105 2.37 -19.07 14.93
CA GLY A 105 2.12 -20.00 13.82
C GLY A 105 0.61 -20.14 13.59
N ALA A 106 0.22 -20.42 12.35
CA ALA A 106 -1.14 -20.79 11.98
C ALA A 106 -1.07 -22.13 11.24
N ALA A 107 -1.48 -22.20 9.96
CA ALA A 107 -1.21 -23.38 9.13
C ALA A 107 0.30 -23.57 8.86
N MET A 108 1.09 -22.49 8.90
CA MET A 108 2.54 -22.48 8.73
C MET A 108 3.26 -21.88 9.97
N PRO A 109 4.58 -22.09 10.13
CA PRO A 109 5.37 -21.44 11.17
C PRO A 109 5.44 -19.91 11.02
N ALA A 110 5.63 -19.18 12.12
CA ALA A 110 5.62 -17.70 12.11
C ALA A 110 6.56 -17.04 11.08
N TYR A 111 7.72 -17.65 10.79
CA TYR A 111 8.66 -17.14 9.78
C TYR A 111 8.13 -17.18 8.34
N PHE A 112 7.16 -18.05 8.02
CA PHE A 112 6.46 -18.04 6.73
C PHE A 112 5.59 -16.78 6.56
N TYR A 113 4.99 -16.31 7.66
CA TYR A 113 4.08 -15.14 7.70
C TYR A 113 4.79 -13.81 8.05
N ALA A 114 6.11 -13.81 8.13
CA ALA A 114 6.95 -12.69 8.60
C ALA A 114 8.37 -12.73 7.98
N GLY A 115 8.42 -13.05 6.68
CA GLY A 115 9.66 -13.20 5.91
C GLY A 115 10.48 -11.91 5.80
N TRP A 116 11.72 -12.01 5.32
CA TRP A 116 12.58 -10.89 4.92
C TRP A 116 12.52 -10.68 3.41
N ASN A 117 12.35 -9.44 2.96
CA ASN A 117 12.23 -9.08 1.54
C ASN A 117 13.57 -9.08 0.78
N ARG A 118 14.71 -8.93 1.47
CA ARG A 118 16.06 -8.83 0.86
C ARG A 118 16.25 -7.53 0.05
N GLY A 119 15.75 -6.41 0.57
CA GLY A 119 15.73 -5.13 -0.13
C GLY A 119 15.04 -4.01 0.65
N HIS A 120 14.55 -3.02 -0.10
CA HIS A 120 13.87 -1.82 0.38
C HIS A 120 12.42 -1.71 -0.13
N ILE A 121 11.57 -0.99 0.60
CA ILE A 121 10.22 -0.58 0.19
C ILE A 121 10.01 0.94 0.29
N ALA A 122 9.11 1.44 -0.56
CA ALA A 122 8.66 2.84 -0.57
C ALA A 122 7.21 2.92 -1.05
N THR A 123 6.50 4.01 -0.74
CA THR A 123 5.11 4.24 -1.16
C THR A 123 4.98 5.49 -2.02
N THR A 124 4.28 5.38 -3.15
CA THR A 124 4.00 6.51 -4.06
C THR A 124 2.99 7.51 -3.46
N LEU A 125 2.63 8.54 -4.21
CA LEU A 125 1.38 9.28 -3.93
C LEU A 125 0.15 8.35 -4.09
N PRO A 126 -0.98 8.65 -3.41
CA PRO A 126 -2.21 7.86 -3.54
C PRO A 126 -2.85 7.96 -4.93
N VAL A 127 -3.22 6.82 -5.52
CA VAL A 127 -3.75 6.71 -6.87
C VAL A 127 -4.80 5.58 -6.99
N GLN A 128 -5.63 5.60 -8.04
CA GLN A 128 -6.68 4.59 -8.25
C GLN A 128 -6.08 3.30 -8.82
N GLY A 129 -6.51 2.15 -8.31
CA GLY A 129 -5.95 0.86 -8.71
C GLY A 129 -6.19 0.55 -10.21
N PHE A 130 -7.34 0.96 -10.75
CA PHE A 130 -7.74 0.67 -12.13
C PHE A 130 -6.98 1.48 -13.21
N GLN A 131 -6.14 2.44 -12.84
CA GLN A 131 -5.40 3.24 -13.84
C GLN A 131 -4.39 2.40 -14.64
N PHE A 132 -3.97 1.26 -14.07
CA PHE A 132 -2.94 0.40 -14.63
C PHE A 132 -3.62 -0.70 -15.45
N ALA A 133 -3.30 -0.79 -16.74
CA ALA A 133 -3.84 -1.88 -17.57
C ALA A 133 -3.37 -3.27 -17.10
N ASN A 134 -2.11 -3.36 -16.63
CA ASN A 134 -1.46 -4.63 -16.29
C ASN A 134 -0.29 -4.44 -15.30
N ARG A 135 0.32 -5.57 -14.87
CA ARG A 135 1.47 -5.58 -13.95
C ARG A 135 2.68 -4.78 -14.46
N ALA A 136 2.92 -4.74 -15.78
CA ALA A 136 4.05 -4.00 -16.35
C ALA A 136 3.84 -2.47 -16.24
N ALA A 137 2.59 -1.99 -16.35
CA ALA A 137 2.25 -0.59 -16.15
C ALA A 137 2.52 -0.12 -14.70
N VAL A 138 2.10 -0.89 -13.69
CA VAL A 138 2.37 -0.55 -12.27
C VAL A 138 3.85 -0.75 -11.89
N ASN A 139 4.58 -1.68 -12.53
CA ASN A 139 6.04 -1.74 -12.43
C ASN A 139 6.71 -0.48 -12.98
N ALA A 140 6.30 -0.02 -14.17
CA ALA A 140 6.82 1.21 -14.78
C ALA A 140 6.53 2.44 -13.91
N PHE A 141 5.36 2.49 -13.27
CA PHE A 141 5.01 3.52 -12.29
C PHE A 141 5.96 3.53 -11.06
N CYS A 142 6.27 2.36 -10.50
CA CYS A 142 7.28 2.26 -9.43
C CYS A 142 8.69 2.67 -9.90
N THR A 143 9.09 2.27 -11.10
CA THR A 143 10.37 2.68 -11.71
C THR A 143 10.41 4.18 -11.99
N MET A 144 9.29 4.81 -12.35
CA MET A 144 9.18 6.26 -12.54
C MET A 144 9.34 7.04 -11.23
N TYR A 145 8.76 6.55 -10.13
CA TYR A 145 8.84 7.23 -8.82
C TYR A 145 10.20 7.08 -8.14
N PHE A 146 10.86 5.93 -8.28
CA PHE A 146 12.02 5.57 -7.44
C PHE A 146 13.28 5.13 -8.23
N GLY A 147 13.19 5.09 -9.56
CA GLY A 147 14.30 4.73 -10.45
C GLY A 147 14.41 3.23 -10.78
N SER A 148 15.48 2.87 -11.47
CA SER A 148 15.67 1.49 -11.97
C SER A 148 15.76 0.45 -10.84
N GLY A 149 15.12 -0.69 -11.08
CA GLY A 149 15.02 -1.81 -10.15
C GLY A 149 13.82 -1.76 -9.20
N TRP A 150 13.03 -0.68 -9.20
CA TRP A 150 11.80 -0.59 -8.41
C TRP A 150 10.58 -1.10 -9.18
N VAL A 151 9.87 -2.05 -8.59
CA VAL A 151 8.68 -2.72 -9.13
C VAL A 151 7.54 -2.72 -8.11
N VAL A 152 6.32 -3.12 -8.50
CA VAL A 152 5.24 -3.28 -7.51
C VAL A 152 5.56 -4.42 -6.55
N ALA A 153 5.38 -4.17 -5.25
CA ALA A 153 5.52 -5.17 -4.22
C ALA A 153 4.48 -6.29 -4.39
N THR A 154 4.84 -7.51 -3.99
CA THR A 154 3.96 -8.68 -4.07
C THR A 154 3.66 -9.31 -2.72
N PHE A 155 2.51 -9.98 -2.63
CA PHE A 155 2.09 -10.77 -1.47
C PHE A 155 3.13 -11.83 -1.03
N HIS A 156 3.98 -12.28 -1.97
CA HIS A 156 4.98 -13.33 -1.78
C HIS A 156 6.43 -12.80 -1.76
N ASP A 157 6.63 -11.51 -1.52
CA ASP A 157 7.97 -10.91 -1.46
C ASP A 157 8.76 -11.32 -0.20
N GLY A 158 8.08 -11.71 0.88
CA GLY A 158 8.70 -12.23 2.09
C GLY A 158 9.38 -13.59 1.87
N LYS A 159 10.68 -13.67 2.17
CA LYS A 159 11.46 -14.91 2.10
C LYS A 159 11.85 -15.40 3.49
N TYR A 160 12.03 -16.70 3.69
CA TYR A 160 12.42 -17.26 4.99
C TYR A 160 13.40 -18.42 4.87
N ILE A 161 14.07 -18.72 5.97
CA ILE A 161 14.79 -19.98 6.19
C ILE A 161 14.15 -20.64 7.42
N ALA A 162 14.01 -21.97 7.40
CA ALA A 162 13.39 -22.69 8.50
C ALA A 162 14.15 -22.46 9.82
N GLY A 163 13.42 -21.98 10.85
CA GLY A 163 14.00 -21.65 12.15
C GLY A 163 14.66 -20.27 12.26
N MET A 164 14.47 -19.36 11.28
CA MET A 164 14.98 -17.98 11.40
C MET A 164 14.31 -17.19 12.54
N ASN A 165 15.10 -16.44 13.29
CA ASN A 165 14.68 -15.58 14.40
C ASN A 165 15.68 -14.40 14.56
N GLY A 166 15.78 -13.76 15.73
CA GLY A 166 16.74 -12.65 15.93
C GLY A 166 18.22 -13.09 15.88
N THR A 167 18.54 -14.28 16.38
CA THR A 167 19.91 -14.81 16.50
C THR A 167 20.29 -15.78 15.37
N THR A 168 19.32 -16.35 14.65
CA THR A 168 19.54 -17.28 13.52
C THR A 168 19.21 -16.64 12.17
N TYR A 169 20.03 -16.95 11.16
CA TYR A 169 19.87 -16.49 9.77
C TYR A 169 19.69 -14.97 9.65
N SER A 170 20.54 -14.21 10.34
CA SER A 170 20.68 -12.74 10.24
C SER A 170 22.08 -12.35 9.71
N ALA A 171 22.25 -11.10 9.29
CA ALA A 171 23.49 -10.56 8.73
C ALA A 171 24.09 -11.45 7.62
N SER A 172 25.39 -11.77 7.71
CA SER A 172 26.09 -12.65 6.74
C SER A 172 25.53 -14.07 6.70
N SER A 173 25.03 -14.62 7.82
CA SER A 173 24.50 -15.98 7.87
C SER A 173 23.24 -16.18 7.02
N TRP A 174 22.51 -15.10 6.71
CA TRP A 174 21.43 -15.12 5.73
C TRP A 174 21.93 -15.37 4.30
N ALA A 175 22.99 -14.66 3.88
CA ALA A 175 23.56 -14.79 2.54
C ALA A 175 24.28 -16.14 2.34
N LEU A 176 25.01 -16.61 3.36
CA LEU A 176 25.69 -17.91 3.35
C LEU A 176 24.73 -19.10 3.22
N ASN A 177 23.46 -18.94 3.62
CA ASN A 177 22.43 -19.98 3.55
C ASN A 177 21.42 -19.74 2.41
N ALA A 178 21.82 -19.04 1.34
CA ALA A 178 20.93 -18.68 0.23
C ALA A 178 20.17 -19.87 -0.40
N ALA A 179 20.77 -21.07 -0.43
CA ALA A 179 20.15 -22.28 -0.94
C ALA A 179 18.98 -22.81 -0.08
N LEU A 180 18.83 -22.35 1.17
CA LEU A 180 17.74 -22.71 2.07
C LEU A 180 16.56 -21.72 2.02
N ILE A 181 16.66 -20.66 1.21
CA ILE A 181 15.67 -19.58 1.16
C ILE A 181 14.40 -20.05 0.44
N GLN A 182 13.29 -20.04 1.18
CA GLN A 182 11.94 -20.33 0.69
C GLN A 182 11.10 -19.04 0.58
N THR A 183 9.96 -19.12 -0.10
CA THR A 183 9.02 -18.00 -0.26
C THR A 183 7.82 -18.16 0.68
N GLY A 184 7.58 -17.16 1.51
CA GLY A 184 6.42 -17.07 2.41
C GLY A 184 5.28 -16.23 1.82
N GLY A 185 4.49 -15.60 2.68
CA GLY A 185 3.46 -14.66 2.26
C GLY A 185 2.78 -13.95 3.43
N TRP A 186 1.64 -13.30 3.15
CA TRP A 186 0.81 -12.54 4.11
C TRP A 186 1.46 -11.29 4.71
N ASN A 187 2.68 -11.36 5.25
CA ASN A 187 3.44 -10.19 5.72
C ASN A 187 4.94 -10.41 5.53
N TYR A 188 5.70 -9.32 5.45
CA TYR A 188 7.16 -9.35 5.43
C TYR A 188 7.78 -8.11 6.06
N TYR A 189 9.06 -8.22 6.39
CA TYR A 189 9.94 -7.12 6.77
C TYR A 189 10.79 -6.68 5.57
N SER A 190 10.98 -5.37 5.41
CA SER A 190 11.87 -4.76 4.42
C SER A 190 12.44 -3.44 4.95
N TYR A 191 13.56 -2.94 4.41
CA TYR A 191 14.09 -1.64 4.80
C TYR A 191 13.19 -0.50 4.32
N GLY A 192 12.85 0.44 5.20
CA GLY A 192 12.01 1.58 4.86
C GLY A 192 11.29 2.20 6.06
N ASP A 193 10.66 3.33 5.80
CA ASP A 193 9.71 4.00 6.69
C ASP A 193 8.51 4.49 5.86
N VAL A 194 7.64 3.57 5.45
CA VAL A 194 6.41 3.88 4.69
C VAL A 194 5.33 4.45 5.63
N ARG A 195 4.29 5.06 5.06
CA ARG A 195 3.20 5.65 5.86
C ARG A 195 2.45 4.60 6.71
N ASN A 196 1.78 5.02 7.78
CA ASN A 196 0.93 4.15 8.63
C ASN A 196 -0.55 4.56 8.68
N ASP A 197 -0.93 5.60 7.93
CA ASP A 197 -2.29 6.17 7.88
C ASP A 197 -3.20 5.53 6.82
N THR A 198 -2.67 4.63 5.98
CA THR A 198 -3.38 4.12 4.81
C THR A 198 -2.98 2.69 4.44
N ARG A 199 -3.78 2.07 3.57
CA ARG A 199 -3.46 0.82 2.85
C ARG A 199 -2.72 1.14 1.55
N PHE A 200 -2.01 0.17 1.00
CA PHE A 200 -1.28 0.29 -0.26
C PHE A 200 -1.67 -0.81 -1.25
N TRP A 201 -1.76 -0.49 -2.53
CA TRP A 201 -1.87 -1.48 -3.60
C TRP A 201 -0.63 -2.38 -3.65
N ILE A 202 -0.85 -3.68 -3.73
CA ILE A 202 0.18 -4.70 -3.98
C ILE A 202 -0.29 -5.69 -5.06
N HIS A 203 0.65 -6.46 -5.61
CA HIS A 203 0.37 -7.51 -6.58
C HIS A 203 0.23 -8.90 -5.93
N ILE A 204 -0.62 -9.74 -6.52
CA ILE A 204 -0.60 -11.19 -6.27
C ILE A 204 -0.69 -11.98 -7.57
N GLN A 205 0.18 -12.98 -7.72
CA GLN A 205 0.23 -13.82 -8.92
C GLN A 205 -0.77 -14.97 -8.82
N GLY A 206 -1.52 -15.22 -9.90
CA GLY A 206 -2.45 -16.35 -9.99
C GLY A 206 -3.73 -16.19 -9.16
N GLN A 207 -4.11 -14.96 -8.80
CA GLN A 207 -5.36 -14.64 -8.10
C GLN A 207 -6.01 -13.40 -8.74
N PRO A 208 -7.34 -13.29 -8.79
CA PRO A 208 -8.06 -12.15 -9.38
C PRO A 208 -8.06 -10.90 -8.48
N ALA A 209 -7.41 -10.93 -7.31
CA ALA A 209 -7.34 -9.83 -6.35
C ALA A 209 -6.38 -8.68 -6.77
N ASN A 210 -6.30 -8.34 -8.05
CA ASN A 210 -5.50 -7.22 -8.57
C ASN A 210 -6.43 -6.20 -9.23
N CYS A 211 -6.14 -4.90 -9.10
CA CYS A 211 -6.90 -3.85 -9.79
C CYS A 211 -6.54 -3.67 -11.28
N TRP A 212 -5.57 -4.44 -11.75
CA TRP A 212 -5.02 -4.45 -13.10
C TRP A 212 -4.96 -5.91 -13.58
N ASN A 213 -5.12 -6.14 -14.89
CA ASN A 213 -5.60 -7.43 -15.42
C ASN A 213 -6.96 -7.88 -14.80
N PRO A 214 -8.04 -7.09 -14.93
CA PRO A 214 -9.40 -7.57 -14.64
C PRO A 214 -9.85 -8.65 -15.65
#